data_AF-A0A952J827-F1
#
_entry.id   AF-A0A952J827-F1
#
_cell.length_a   1.000
_cell.length_b   1.000
_cell.length_c   1.000
_cell.angle_alpha   90.00
_cell.angle_beta   90.00
_cell.angle_gamma   90.00
#
_symmetry.space_group_name_H-M   'P 1'
#
loop_
_entity.id
_entity.type
_entity.pdbx_description
1 polymer ?
#
loop_
_entity_poly.entity_id
_entity_poly.type
_entity_poly.pdbx_seq_one_letter_code
_entity_poly.pdbx_strand_id
1 'polypeptide(L)' 'MGTIELKSDLHKILDRIENEQLLRTIYDFLKQRETAKEGQVWKTLTEEQKKEVYLSYEESQDDKNLIDWETVKKKY' A
#
# COMPACT_ATOMS: atom_id res chain seq x y z
N MET A 1 -8.11 12.28 -20.12
CA MET A 1 -7.88 10.86 -20.39
C MET A 1 -9.07 10.07 -19.89
N GLY A 2 -9.84 9.46 -20.80
CA GLY A 2 -11.00 8.65 -20.44
C GLY A 2 -10.60 7.24 -19.99
N THR A 3 -11.51 6.52 -19.32
CA THR A 3 -11.28 5.14 -18.87
C THR A 3 -10.84 4.20 -19.99
N ILE A 4 -11.31 4.43 -21.23
CA ILE A 4 -10.97 3.64 -22.41
C ILE A 4 -9.51 3.87 -22.82
N GLU A 5 -9.08 5.13 -22.88
CA GLU A 5 -7.71 5.52 -23.24
C GLU A 5 -6.71 4.98 -22.20
N LEU A 6 -7.05 5.10 -20.91
CA LEU A 6 -6.21 4.61 -19.82
C LEU A 6 -6.02 3.08 -19.88
N LYS A 7 -7.08 2.32 -20.17
CA LYS A 7 -6.98 0.86 -20.35
C LYS A 7 -6.09 0.52 -21.54
N SER A 8 -6.26 1.20 -22.66
CA SER A 8 -5.44 0.97 -23.86
C SER A 8 -3.96 1.20 -23.59
N ASP A 9 -3.61 2.29 -22.90
CA ASP A 9 -2.22 2.60 -22.60
C ASP A 9 -1.62 1.65 -21.55
N LEU A 10 -2.40 1.19 -20.59
CA LEU A 10 -1.95 0.15 -19.65
C LEU A 10 -1.60 -1.16 -20.38
N HIS A 11 -2.44 -1.60 -21.33
CA HIS A 11 -2.13 -2.80 -22.13
C HIS A 11 -0.82 -2.65 -22.91
N LYS A 12 -0.59 -1.50 -23.57
CA LYS A 12 0.67 -1.23 -24.28
C LYS A 12 1.89 -1.25 -23.36
N ILE A 13 1.74 -0.79 -22.12
CA ILE A 13 2.83 -0.85 -21.12
C ILE A 13 3.10 -2.31 -20.75
N LEU A 14 2.07 -3.10 -20.46
CA LEU A 14 2.20 -4.52 -20.12
C LEU A 14 2.84 -5.31 -21.25
N ASP A 15 2.45 -5.06 -22.51
CA ASP A 15 3.00 -5.74 -23.69
C ASP A 15 4.50 -5.49 -23.91
N ARG A 16 5.04 -4.39 -23.39
CA ARG A 16 6.47 -4.03 -23.50
C ARG A 16 7.32 -4.63 -22.38
N ILE A 17 6.71 -5.17 -21.32
CA ILE A 17 7.43 -5.73 -20.19
C ILE A 17 7.81 -7.17 -20.50
N GLU A 18 9.08 -7.41 -20.79
CA GLU A 18 9.63 -8.75 -21.01
C GLU A 18 10.08 -9.42 -19.70
N ASN A 19 10.29 -8.63 -18.65
CA ASN A 19 10.73 -9.14 -17.35
C ASN A 19 9.55 -9.77 -16.59
N GLU A 20 9.53 -11.10 -16.51
CA GLU A 20 8.48 -11.86 -15.84
C GLU A 20 8.30 -11.48 -14.36
N GLN A 21 9.40 -11.21 -13.63
CA GLN A 21 9.33 -10.85 -12.21
C GLN A 21 8.66 -9.49 -12.01
N LEU A 22 8.95 -8.52 -12.90
CA LEU A 22 8.26 -7.23 -12.91
C LEU A 22 6.79 -7.39 -13.27
N LEU A 23 6.48 -8.18 -14.30
CA LEU A 23 5.10 -8.45 -14.72
C LEU A 23 4.30 -9.13 -13.61
N ARG A 24 4.91 -10.08 -12.91
CA ARG A 24 4.32 -10.76 -11.75
C ARG A 24 4.03 -9.78 -10.61
N THR A 25 4.96 -8.89 -10.31
CA THR A 25 4.80 -7.85 -9.28
C THR A 25 3.62 -6.94 -9.62
N ILE A 26 3.51 -6.50 -10.87
CA ILE A 26 2.42 -5.64 -11.34
C ILE A 26 1.08 -6.39 -11.27
N TYR A 27 1.05 -7.66 -11.70
CA TYR A 27 -0.14 -8.51 -11.62
C TYR A 27 -0.64 -8.65 -10.17
N ASP A 28 0.25 -9.02 -9.25
CA ASP A 28 -0.10 -9.20 -7.85
C ASP A 28 -0.61 -7.89 -7.22
N PHE A 29 0.04 -6.76 -7.56
CA PHE A 29 -0.39 -5.43 -7.14
C PHE A 29 -1.79 -5.07 -7.66
N LEU A 30 -2.03 -5.19 -8.98
CA LEU A 30 -3.31 -4.85 -9.59
C LEU A 30 -4.44 -5.73 -9.05
N LYS A 31 -4.19 -7.03 -8.89
CA LYS A 31 -5.15 -8.00 -8.33
C LYS A 31 -5.49 -7.70 -6.88
N GLN A 32 -4.49 -7.35 -6.07
CA GLN A 32 -4.71 -6.92 -4.69
C GLN A 32 -5.56 -5.65 -4.64
N ARG A 33 -5.29 -4.66 -5.51
CA ARG A 33 -6.01 -3.38 -5.52
C ARG A 33 -7.42 -3.46 -6.11
N GLU A 34 -7.64 -4.30 -7.12
CA GLU A 34 -8.96 -4.53 -7.72
C GLU A 34 -9.93 -5.15 -6.71
N THR A 35 -9.43 -6.06 -5.87
CA THR A 35 -10.21 -6.72 -4.83
C THR A 35 -10.21 -5.97 -3.50
N ALA A 36 -9.26 -5.05 -3.31
CA ALA A 36 -9.16 -4.24 -2.10
C ALA A 36 -10.38 -3.34 -1.96
N LYS A 37 -11.26 -3.69 -1.03
CA LYS A 37 -12.31 -2.77 -0.59
C LYS A 37 -11.72 -1.73 0.34
N GLU A 38 -12.25 -0.52 0.29
CA GLU A 38 -11.87 0.52 1.24
C GLU A 38 -12.08 0.03 2.69
N GLY A 39 -11.07 0.30 3.51
CA GLY A 39 -11.02 -0.17 4.91
C GLY A 39 -10.90 -1.68 5.06
N GLN A 40 -10.55 -2.46 4.02
CA GLN A 40 -10.42 -3.92 4.15
C GLN A 40 -9.39 -4.32 5.20
N VAL A 41 -8.21 -3.68 5.23
CA VAL A 41 -7.21 -3.92 6.28
C VAL A 41 -7.78 -3.63 7.67
N TRP A 42 -8.43 -2.48 7.84
CA TRP A 42 -9.10 -2.12 9.09
C TRP A 42 -10.16 -3.14 9.53
N LYS A 43 -10.93 -3.68 8.58
CA LYS A 43 -11.95 -4.71 8.81
C LYS A 43 -11.36 -6.07 9.20
N THR A 44 -10.10 -6.35 8.83
CA THR A 44 -9.40 -7.60 9.21
C THR A 44 -8.76 -7.56 10.59
N LEU A 45 -8.63 -6.37 11.21
CA LEU A 45 -8.04 -6.23 12.54
C LEU A 45 -9.00 -6.73 13.63
N THR A 46 -8.46 -7.39 14.66
CA THR A 46 -9.20 -7.66 15.91
C THR A 46 -9.47 -6.36 16.66
N GLU A 47 -10.37 -6.38 17.64
CA GLU A 47 -10.66 -5.20 18.45
C GLU A 47 -9.43 -4.73 19.24
N GLU A 48 -8.60 -5.65 19.71
CA GLU A 48 -7.32 -5.34 20.36
C GLU A 48 -6.37 -4.64 19.38
N GLN A 49 -6.24 -5.15 18.16
CA GLN A 49 -5.38 -4.53 17.14
C GLN A 49 -5.88 -3.14 16.73
N LYS A 50 -7.19 -2.94 16.62
CA LYS A 50 -7.76 -1.60 16.35
C LYS A 50 -7.47 -0.64 17.49
N LYS A 51 -7.58 -1.11 18.74
CA LYS A 51 -7.25 -0.32 19.93
C LYS A 51 -5.78 0.11 19.92
N GLU A 52 -4.86 -0.80 19.58
CA GLU A 52 -3.43 -0.47 19.43
C GLU A 52 -3.18 0.59 18.35
N VAL A 53 -3.89 0.52 17.22
CA VAL A 53 -3.77 1.54 16.17
C VAL A 53 -4.25 2.91 16.66
N TYR A 54 -5.38 2.96 17.38
CA TYR A 54 -5.87 4.22 17.96
C TYR A 54 -4.91 4.76 19.02
N LEU A 55 -4.38 3.91 19.89
CA LEU A 55 -3.40 4.29 20.89
C LEU A 55 -2.14 4.86 20.24
N SER A 56 -1.59 4.17 19.23
CA SER A 56 -0.42 4.64 18.48
C SER A 56 -0.66 6.00 17.84
N TYR A 57 -1.88 6.25 17.35
CA TYR A 57 -2.25 7.54 16.78
C TYR A 57 -2.29 8.65 17.85
N GLU A 58 -2.87 8.38 19.02
CA GLU A 58 -2.87 9.32 20.16
C GLU A 58 -1.44 9.61 20.64
N GLU A 59 -0.62 8.56 20.81
CA GLU A 59 0.78 8.69 21.24
C GLU A 59 1.63 9.48 20.24
N SER A 60 1.35 9.35 18.94
CA SER A 60 2.06 10.09 17.89
C SER A 60 1.85 11.61 17.94
N GLN A 61 0.87 12.11 18.70
CA GLN A 61 0.67 13.54 18.89
C GLN A 61 1.66 14.16 19.89
N ASP A 62 2.40 13.34 20.65
CA ASP A 62 3.53 13.79 21.45
C ASP A 62 4.83 13.52 20.69
N ASP A 63 5.52 14.59 20.28
CA ASP A 63 6.80 14.54 19.57
C ASP A 63 7.85 13.67 20.28
N LYS A 64 7.77 13.50 21.60
CA LYS A 64 8.68 12.65 22.38
C LYS A 64 8.56 11.17 22.05
N ASN A 65 7.41 10.74 21.54
CA ASN A 65 7.16 9.36 21.13
C ASN A 65 7.57 9.11 19.67
N LEU A 66 7.98 10.15 18.94
CA LEU A 66 8.43 10.04 17.56
C LEU A 66 9.91 9.69 17.51
N ILE A 67 10.30 9.00 16.43
CA ILE A 67 11.68 8.67 16.11
C ILE A 67 12.11 9.40 14.84
N ASP A 68 13.31 9.97 14.86
CA ASP A 68 13.87 10.63 13.68
C ASP A 68 13.94 9.70 12.48
N TRP A 69 13.53 10.21 11.33
CA TRP A 69 13.54 9.47 10.06
C TRP A 69 14.93 8.91 9.73
N GLU A 70 15.98 9.70 9.95
CA GLU A 70 17.37 9.29 9.73
C GLU A 70 17.79 8.10 10.61
N THR A 71 17.17 7.94 11.78
CA THR A 71 17.42 6.81 12.68
C THR A 71 16.71 5.55 12.17
N VAL A 72 15.46 5.68 11.69
CA VAL A 72 14.69 4.55 11.13
C VAL A 72 15.38 3.98 9.88
N LYS A 73 15.82 4.85 8.97
CA LYS A 73 16.46 4.46 7.70
C LYS A 73 17.79 3.73 7.87
N LYS A 74 18.49 3.89 9.00
CA LYS A 74 19.73 3.15 9.27
C LYS A 74 19.47 1.71 9.73
N LYS A 75 18.28 1.43 10.23
CA LYS A 75 17.91 0.12 10.81
C LYS A 75 17.40 -0.88 9.76
N TYR A 76 16.96 -0.40 8.59
CA TYR A 76 16.35 -1.17 7.50
C TYR A 76 16.95 -0.76 6.16
#